data_AF-A0A7C4J4I8-F1
#
_entry.id   AF-A0A7C4J4I8-F1
#
_cell.length_a   1.000
_cell.length_b   1.000
_cell.length_c   1.000
_cell.angle_alpha   90.00
_cell.angle_beta   90.00
_cell.angle_gamma   90.00
#
_symmetry.space_group_name_H-M   'P 1'
#
loop_
_entity.id
_entity.type
_entity.pdbx_description
1 polymer ?
#
loop_
_entity_poly.entity_id
_entity_poly.type
_entity_poly.pdbx_seq_one_letter_code
_entity_poly.pdbx_strand_id
1 'polypeptide(L)'
;MKIIVTGPKGVGKSTIGKRIAETLHIPLFETDEIIESLFEETHGNKKSCRQIAKEFGESFFRELEKEAIKQAALHDWCVIATGGGAMLFSENRIQLRKESIVTLLKAEVDFLWQRMQITGIPPFLQGADAFDQYCQRVEKLYEATEHMSDIIYTISKENEESAHEDLIQQISFILSQWMYAPNTFGQVLKVTTFGESHGKALGAVVDGLKPGIPLSAEDIQKQLDRRRPGQSTVSTQRKEADSVEIVSGLFEGKTTGTPLCMIVYNKDPDSKAYESIKDIFRPGHADFTFWHKYGIRDYRGGGRSSGRETVGRVAAGAIALKMLKEKGVAIVAYAEEIGDIKGERVDINFIEKNPVRAADPDKAHAMEEAIKKAQADHDSVGGIVGCIVKGIPAGLGDPVFYKLDARLAMAVMSIGAVKGVEFGSGFAAARMRGSGNNDQMSNGKFLTNNAGGILGGISTGQDVVMRIAVKPTPSIAKIQKTMDIHGDSIDVSIKGRHDPCIVPRIIPVVEAMVALVVYDAWLLQERIGRYDGTV
;
A
#
# COMPACT_ATOMS: atom_id res chain seq x y z
N MET A 1 -5.38 9.36 11.49
CA MET A 1 -4.77 10.62 11.02
C MET A 1 -5.29 11.80 11.82
N LYS A 2 -4.41 12.63 12.38
CA LYS A 2 -4.77 13.75 13.27
C LYS A 2 -4.33 15.09 12.70
N ILE A 3 -5.09 16.15 12.94
CA ILE A 3 -4.68 17.53 12.64
C ILE A 3 -4.49 18.23 13.99
N ILE A 4 -3.24 18.51 14.36
CA ILE A 4 -2.91 19.16 15.62
C ILE A 4 -2.86 20.66 15.39
N VAL A 5 -3.75 21.41 16.04
CA VAL A 5 -3.75 22.88 16.01
C VAL A 5 -3.13 23.38 17.32
N THR A 6 -1.91 23.90 17.24
CA THR A 6 -1.12 24.34 18.39
C THR A 6 -0.62 25.78 18.25
N GLY A 7 -0.17 26.38 19.34
CA GLY A 7 0.26 27.78 19.40
C GLY A 7 -0.05 28.44 20.75
N PRO A 8 0.43 29.66 20.99
CA PRO A 8 0.33 30.33 22.28
C PRO A 8 -1.13 30.63 22.66
N LYS A 9 -1.37 30.90 23.95
CA LYS A 9 -2.69 31.30 24.42
C LYS A 9 -3.10 32.61 23.74
N GLY A 10 -4.34 32.69 23.24
CA GLY A 10 -4.86 33.88 22.54
C GLY A 10 -4.77 33.84 21.01
N VAL A 11 -4.07 32.85 20.43
CA VAL A 11 -3.86 32.77 18.97
C VAL A 11 -5.06 32.23 18.17
N GLY A 12 -6.12 31.76 18.84
CA GLY A 12 -7.35 31.30 18.16
C GLY A 12 -7.44 29.81 17.83
N LYS A 13 -6.64 28.95 18.48
CA LYS A 13 -6.62 27.48 18.26
C LYS A 13 -8.00 26.83 18.25
N SER A 14 -8.82 27.06 19.27
CA SER A 14 -10.17 26.48 19.39
C SER A 14 -11.08 26.92 18.24
N THR A 15 -11.09 28.21 17.93
CA THR A 15 -11.90 28.79 16.85
C THR A 15 -11.49 28.24 15.48
N ILE A 16 -10.19 28.25 15.18
CA ILE A 16 -9.66 27.75 13.91
C ILE A 16 -9.83 26.23 13.82
N GLY A 17 -9.52 25.50 14.88
CA GLY A 17 -9.70 24.05 14.97
C GLY A 17 -11.14 23.62 14.74
N LYS A 18 -12.10 24.34 15.33
CA LYS A 18 -13.53 24.13 15.10
C LYS A 18 -13.92 24.33 13.65
N ARG A 19 -13.50 25.43 13.01
CA ARG A 19 -13.79 25.68 11.60
C ARG A 19 -13.16 24.64 10.67
N ILE A 20 -11.92 24.21 10.95
CA ILE A 20 -11.27 23.12 10.20
C ILE A 20 -12.07 21.81 10.36
N ALA A 21 -12.47 21.47 11.58
CA ALA A 21 -13.26 20.27 11.87
C ALA A 21 -14.63 20.29 11.15
N GLU A 22 -15.33 21.43 11.16
CA GLU A 22 -16.61 21.65 10.48
C GLU A 22 -16.46 21.49 8.96
N THR A 23 -15.47 22.14 8.35
CA THR A 23 -15.25 22.08 6.89
C THR A 23 -14.82 20.70 6.42
N LEU A 24 -14.00 19.98 7.20
CA LEU A 24 -13.54 18.63 6.88
C LEU A 24 -14.50 17.52 7.32
N HIS A 25 -15.58 17.87 8.02
CA HIS A 25 -16.56 16.94 8.58
C HIS A 25 -15.94 15.87 9.49
N ILE A 26 -15.04 16.28 10.39
CA ILE A 26 -14.36 15.40 11.35
C ILE A 26 -14.51 15.90 12.79
N PRO A 27 -14.41 15.04 13.83
CA PRO A 27 -14.52 15.47 15.23
C PRO A 27 -13.42 16.44 15.67
N LEU A 28 -13.76 17.35 16.59
CA LEU A 28 -12.82 18.21 17.32
C LEU A 28 -12.64 17.67 18.74
N PHE A 29 -11.39 17.61 19.20
CA PHE A 29 -11.02 17.35 20.57
C PHE A 29 -10.20 18.52 21.11
N GLU A 30 -10.72 19.20 22.12
CA GLU A 30 -9.98 20.26 22.81
C GLU A 30 -9.34 19.68 24.08
N THR A 31 -8.02 19.76 24.21
CA THR A 31 -7.33 19.17 25.37
C THR A 31 -7.80 19.81 26.68
N ASP A 32 -8.15 21.10 26.66
CA ASP A 32 -8.67 21.80 27.83
C ASP A 32 -10.02 21.19 28.29
N GLU A 33 -10.93 20.84 27.36
CA GLU A 33 -12.20 20.18 27.70
C GLU A 33 -11.98 18.76 28.26
N ILE A 34 -10.99 18.03 27.74
CA ILE A 34 -10.62 16.71 28.24
C ILE A 34 -10.03 16.82 29.65
N ILE A 35 -9.22 17.83 29.95
CA ILE A 35 -8.70 18.08 31.31
C ILE A 35 -9.85 18.32 32.30
N GLU A 36 -10.81 19.17 31.94
CA GLU A 36 -11.96 19.47 32.80
C GLU A 36 -12.83 18.24 33.05
N SER A 37 -13.01 17.40 32.03
CA SER A 37 -13.75 16.14 32.13
C SER A 37 -13.02 15.12 33.01
N LEU A 38 -11.72 14.93 32.81
CA LEU A 38 -10.87 14.07 33.65
C LEU A 38 -10.88 14.49 35.13
N PHE A 39 -10.84 15.79 35.38
CA PHE A 39 -10.93 16.32 36.74
C PHE A 39 -12.28 16.00 37.37
N GLU A 40 -13.39 16.25 36.65
CA GLU A 40 -14.76 15.97 37.10
C GLU A 40 -14.96 14.48 37.39
N GLU A 41 -14.47 13.59 36.51
CA GLU A 41 -14.52 12.13 36.71
C GLU A 41 -13.78 11.69 37.98
N THR A 42 -12.67 12.33 38.30
CA THR A 42 -11.82 11.93 39.44
C THR A 42 -12.27 12.56 40.77
N HIS A 43 -12.84 13.77 40.75
CA HIS A 43 -13.14 14.57 41.96
C HIS A 43 -14.64 14.80 42.19
N GLY A 44 -15.50 14.42 41.25
CA GLY A 44 -16.96 14.50 41.36
C GLY A 44 -17.54 15.92 41.20
N ASN A 45 -16.74 16.90 40.78
CA ASN A 45 -17.21 18.26 40.49
C ASN A 45 -16.48 18.91 39.31
N LYS A 46 -17.24 19.58 38.44
CA LYS A 46 -16.69 20.31 37.30
C LYS A 46 -15.92 21.55 37.74
N LYS A 47 -14.68 21.69 37.26
CA LYS A 47 -13.87 22.91 37.40
C LYS A 47 -13.20 23.25 36.09
N SER A 48 -13.12 24.54 35.79
CA SER A 48 -12.38 25.01 34.61
C SER A 48 -10.87 24.80 34.78
N CYS A 49 -10.14 24.67 33.67
CA CYS A 49 -8.67 24.62 33.68
C CYS A 49 -8.03 25.73 34.53
N ARG A 50 -8.61 26.94 34.53
CA ARG A 50 -8.14 28.08 35.35
C ARG A 50 -8.33 27.84 36.85
N GLN A 51 -9.46 27.27 37.26
CA GLN A 51 -9.75 26.94 38.65
C GLN A 51 -8.85 25.80 39.13
N ILE A 52 -8.70 24.75 38.31
CA ILE A 52 -7.81 23.60 38.60
C ILE A 52 -6.39 24.09 38.85
N ALA A 53 -5.83 24.89 37.92
CA ALA A 53 -4.46 25.40 38.05
C ALA A 53 -4.28 26.34 39.27
N LYS A 54 -5.29 27.12 39.63
CA LYS A 54 -5.24 28.05 40.79
C LYS A 54 -5.28 27.29 42.12
N GLU A 55 -6.09 26.25 42.22
CA GLU A 55 -6.35 25.57 43.50
C GLU A 55 -5.39 24.42 43.77
N PHE A 56 -5.02 23.65 42.74
CA PHE A 56 -4.20 22.44 42.88
C PHE A 56 -2.75 22.64 42.42
N GLY A 57 -2.44 23.83 41.87
CA GLY A 57 -1.11 24.20 41.42
C GLY A 57 -0.74 23.67 40.03
N GLU A 58 0.40 24.14 39.52
CA GLU A 58 0.85 23.85 38.15
C GLU A 58 1.23 22.38 37.96
N SER A 59 1.93 21.76 38.91
CA SER A 59 2.37 20.37 38.79
C SER A 59 1.20 19.40 38.60
N PHE A 60 0.11 19.60 39.35
CA PHE A 60 -1.09 18.78 39.24
C PHE A 60 -1.79 18.98 37.89
N PHE A 61 -1.91 20.24 37.46
CA PHE A 61 -2.47 20.57 36.15
C PHE A 61 -1.68 19.92 35.00
N ARG A 62 -0.34 19.84 35.10
CA ARG A 62 0.50 19.20 34.07
C ARG A 62 0.29 17.70 33.96
N GLU A 63 0.08 17.00 35.08
CA GLU A 63 -0.24 15.56 35.03
C GLU A 63 -1.61 15.31 34.38
N LEU A 64 -2.61 16.17 34.65
CA LEU A 64 -3.90 16.10 33.96
C LEU A 64 -3.78 16.44 32.46
N GLU A 65 -3.00 17.47 32.11
CA GLU A 65 -2.74 17.85 30.71
C GLU A 65 -2.08 16.71 29.93
N LYS A 66 -1.16 15.99 30.56
CA LYS A 66 -0.50 14.81 29.99
C LYS A 66 -1.48 13.67 29.74
N GLU A 67 -2.36 13.35 30.68
CA GLU A 67 -3.36 12.29 30.47
C GLU A 67 -4.42 12.72 29.44
N ALA A 68 -4.82 13.99 29.43
CA ALA A 68 -5.74 14.53 28.44
C ALA A 68 -5.18 14.42 27.01
N ILE A 69 -3.90 14.76 26.83
CA ILE A 69 -3.22 14.62 25.54
C ILE A 69 -3.11 13.16 25.13
N LYS A 70 -2.84 12.27 26.08
CA LYS A 70 -2.81 10.83 25.82
C LYS A 70 -4.17 10.32 25.36
N GLN A 71 -5.27 10.74 26.00
CA GLN A 71 -6.63 10.41 25.54
C GLN A 71 -6.92 10.97 24.15
N ALA A 72 -6.64 12.26 23.93
CA ALA A 72 -6.83 12.90 22.63
C ALA A 72 -6.04 12.19 21.51
N ALA A 73 -4.80 11.79 21.79
CA ALA A 73 -3.89 11.15 20.83
C ALA A 73 -4.32 9.75 20.38
N LEU A 74 -5.26 9.10 21.09
CA LEU A 74 -5.84 7.80 20.73
C LEU A 74 -6.87 7.90 19.59
N HIS A 75 -7.37 9.10 19.30
CA HIS A 75 -8.37 9.31 18.26
C HIS A 75 -7.75 9.47 16.87
N ASP A 76 -8.49 9.06 15.85
CA ASP A 76 -8.15 9.19 14.44
C ASP A 76 -9.21 9.99 13.69
N TRP A 77 -8.81 10.57 12.56
CA TRP A 77 -9.63 11.43 11.71
C TRP A 77 -10.28 12.54 12.51
N CYS A 78 -9.46 13.31 13.21
CA CYS A 78 -9.93 14.38 14.09
C CYS A 78 -8.98 15.58 14.10
N VAL A 79 -9.51 16.71 14.55
CA VAL A 79 -8.74 17.90 14.90
C VAL A 79 -8.49 17.87 16.41
N ILE A 80 -7.25 18.09 16.83
CA ILE A 80 -6.88 18.23 18.24
C ILE A 80 -6.37 19.65 18.47
N ALA A 81 -7.12 20.45 19.21
CA ALA A 81 -6.70 21.78 19.65
C ALA A 81 -6.00 21.67 21.00
N THR A 82 -4.72 22.04 21.07
CA THR A 82 -3.90 21.87 22.27
C THR A 82 -4.01 23.06 23.22
N GLY A 83 -3.73 22.84 24.51
CA GLY A 83 -3.55 23.88 25.51
C GLY A 83 -2.33 24.76 25.20
N GLY A 84 -2.37 26.04 25.59
CA GLY A 84 -1.35 27.03 25.22
C GLY A 84 0.08 26.76 25.73
N GLY A 85 0.27 25.80 26.65
CA GLY A 85 1.58 25.35 27.12
C GLY A 85 1.88 23.88 26.82
N ALA A 86 0.93 23.15 26.21
CA ALA A 86 0.98 21.71 26.05
C ALA A 86 2.25 21.23 25.35
N MET A 87 2.67 21.95 24.30
CA MET A 87 3.83 21.55 23.49
C MET A 87 5.19 21.91 24.08
N LEU A 88 5.25 22.59 25.23
CA LEU A 88 6.54 22.83 25.92
C LEU A 88 7.15 21.52 26.46
N PHE A 89 6.32 20.50 26.71
CA PHE A 89 6.75 19.22 27.26
C PHE A 89 7.02 18.19 26.15
N SER A 90 8.17 17.51 26.23
CA SER A 90 8.61 16.52 25.24
C SER A 90 7.65 15.35 25.07
N GLU A 91 7.06 14.88 26.16
CA GLU A 91 6.16 13.74 26.22
C GLU A 91 4.90 14.00 25.41
N ASN A 92 4.32 15.20 25.57
CA ASN A 92 3.15 15.65 24.83
C ASN A 92 3.46 15.74 23.34
N ARG A 93 4.64 16.29 22.98
CA ARG A 93 5.10 16.35 21.59
C ARG A 93 5.22 14.96 20.97
N ILE A 94 5.81 14.00 21.68
CA ILE A 94 5.96 12.60 21.21
C ILE A 94 4.59 11.96 20.97
N GLN A 95 3.63 12.13 21.90
CA GLN A 95 2.29 11.55 21.78
C GLN A 95 1.50 12.14 20.62
N LEU A 96 1.56 13.46 20.44
CA LEU A 96 0.78 14.15 19.41
C LEU A 96 1.36 13.95 18.01
N ARG A 97 2.69 13.83 17.84
CA ARG A 97 3.37 13.78 16.53
C ARG A 97 3.01 12.56 15.68
N LYS A 98 2.65 11.43 16.30
CA LYS A 98 2.44 10.17 15.58
C LYS A 98 1.24 10.29 14.63
N GLU A 99 1.48 10.10 13.33
CA GLU A 99 0.44 10.08 12.28
C GLU A 99 -0.44 11.36 12.26
N SER A 100 0.21 12.50 12.48
CA SER A 100 -0.46 13.79 12.63
C SER A 100 0.17 14.89 11.77
N ILE A 101 -0.65 15.74 11.16
CA ILE A 101 -0.22 17.04 10.62
C ILE A 101 -0.19 18.03 11.78
N VAL A 102 0.98 18.57 12.10
CA VAL A 102 1.15 19.56 13.17
C VAL A 102 1.12 20.96 12.57
N THR A 103 0.09 21.73 12.94
CA THR A 103 -0.12 23.11 12.54
C THR A 103 0.19 24.04 13.72
N LEU A 104 1.29 24.80 13.61
CA LEU A 104 1.64 25.84 14.56
C LEU A 104 1.09 27.20 14.10
N LEU A 105 0.23 27.77 14.94
CA LEU A 105 -0.24 29.13 14.81
C LEU A 105 0.70 30.07 15.56
N LYS A 106 1.28 31.04 14.85
CA LYS A 106 2.07 32.14 15.40
C LYS A 106 1.25 33.43 15.38
N ALA A 107 1.61 34.39 16.22
CA ALA A 107 1.18 35.78 16.11
C ALA A 107 2.15 36.69 16.87
N GLU A 108 2.08 37.98 16.59
CA GLU A 108 2.82 39.02 17.32
C GLU A 108 2.44 39.02 18.81
N VAL A 109 3.42 39.15 19.68
CA VAL A 109 3.21 38.99 21.13
C VAL A 109 2.31 40.09 21.70
N ASP A 110 2.43 41.33 21.22
CA ASP A 110 1.55 42.43 21.61
C ASP A 110 0.09 42.16 21.27
N PHE A 111 -0.16 41.59 20.09
CA PHE A 111 -1.50 41.21 19.64
C PHE A 111 -2.11 40.12 20.54
N LEU A 112 -1.31 39.11 20.90
CA LEU A 112 -1.73 38.07 21.82
C LEU A 112 -1.98 38.61 23.23
N TRP A 113 -1.15 39.53 23.71
CA TRP A 113 -1.28 40.16 25.02
C TRP A 113 -2.55 40.98 25.15
N GLN A 114 -2.87 41.81 24.14
CA GLN A 114 -4.12 42.58 24.09
C GLN A 114 -5.35 41.66 24.20
N ARG A 115 -5.35 40.52 23.50
CA ARG A 115 -6.42 39.51 23.61
C ARG A 115 -6.52 38.92 25.00
N MET A 116 -5.37 38.58 25.60
CA MET A 116 -5.33 38.02 26.93
C MET A 116 -5.84 38.98 28.00
N GLN A 117 -5.63 40.30 27.85
CA GLN A 117 -6.21 41.30 28.75
C GLN A 117 -7.75 41.29 28.70
N ILE A 118 -8.34 41.03 27.53
CA ILE A 118 -9.80 40.94 27.34
C ILE A 118 -10.33 39.60 27.88
N THR A 119 -9.69 38.48 27.53
CA THR A 119 -10.17 37.14 27.89
C THR A 119 -9.78 36.70 29.30
N GLY A 120 -8.87 37.43 29.95
CA GLY A 120 -8.36 37.16 31.29
C GLY A 120 -6.93 36.59 31.31
N ILE A 121 -6.06 37.26 32.07
CA ILE A 121 -4.66 36.87 32.26
C ILE A 121 -4.58 35.63 33.17
N PRO A 122 -3.81 34.60 32.79
CA PRO A 122 -3.60 33.41 33.61
C PRO A 122 -3.07 33.74 35.02
N PRO A 123 -3.46 32.99 36.06
CA PRO A 123 -3.04 33.27 37.44
C PRO A 123 -1.52 33.26 37.66
N PHE A 124 -0.75 32.53 36.84
CA PHE A 124 0.70 32.45 36.92
C PHE A 124 1.44 33.61 36.24
N LEU A 125 0.73 34.51 35.54
CA LEU A 125 1.28 35.72 34.93
C LEU A 125 0.73 36.93 35.69
N GLN A 126 1.35 37.27 36.82
CA GLN A 126 0.97 38.39 37.68
C GLN A 126 2.20 39.23 38.04
N GLY A 127 1.97 40.51 38.38
CA GLY A 127 3.02 41.45 38.75
C GLY A 127 3.47 42.36 37.59
N ALA A 128 4.44 43.23 37.87
CA ALA A 128 4.93 44.21 36.90
C ALA A 128 5.59 43.57 35.67
N ASP A 129 6.21 42.40 35.84
CA ASP A 129 6.96 41.70 34.79
C ASP A 129 6.11 40.66 34.02
N ALA A 130 4.77 40.68 34.20
CA ALA A 130 3.89 39.66 33.62
C ALA A 130 3.93 39.61 32.08
N PHE A 131 4.15 40.76 31.44
CA PHE A 131 4.31 40.84 29.99
C PHE A 131 5.62 40.18 29.54
N ASP A 132 6.74 40.49 30.19
CA ASP A 132 8.05 39.92 29.85
C ASP A 132 8.07 38.39 30.05
N GLN A 133 7.46 37.91 31.13
CA GLN A 133 7.29 36.47 31.37
C GLN A 133 6.45 35.79 30.29
N TYR A 134 5.43 36.49 29.77
CA TYR A 134 4.63 35.99 28.66
C TYR A 134 5.43 35.94 27.36
N CYS A 135 6.19 37.00 27.03
CA CYS A 135 7.10 37.05 25.88
C CYS A 135 8.05 35.86 25.87
N GLN A 136 8.77 35.62 26.97
CA GLN A 136 9.70 34.49 27.10
C GLN A 136 9.01 33.13 26.93
N ARG A 137 7.75 33.01 27.38
CA ARG A 137 7.00 31.76 27.26
C ARG A 137 6.54 31.49 25.82
N VAL A 138 6.14 32.53 25.10
CA VAL A 138 5.80 32.44 23.68
C VAL A 138 7.03 32.07 22.85
N GLU A 139 8.17 32.70 23.13
CA GLU A 139 9.45 32.39 22.48
C GLU A 139 9.85 30.92 22.68
N LYS A 140 9.85 30.44 23.92
CA LYS A 140 10.13 29.02 24.24
C LYS A 140 9.15 28.06 23.57
N LEU A 141 7.87 28.43 23.45
CA LEU A 141 6.87 27.61 22.78
C LEU A 141 7.18 27.50 21.29
N TYR A 142 7.49 28.62 20.63
CA TYR A 142 7.86 28.63 19.22
C TYR A 142 9.13 27.82 18.98
N GLU A 143 10.19 28.03 19.76
CA GLU A 143 11.43 27.25 19.68
C GLU A 143 11.17 25.73 19.80
N ALA A 144 10.32 25.34 20.76
CA ALA A 144 9.98 23.95 21.00
C ALA A 144 9.08 23.31 19.92
N THR A 145 8.39 24.09 19.09
CA THR A 145 7.35 23.57 18.17
C THR A 145 7.63 23.79 16.69
N GLU A 146 8.34 24.86 16.31
CA GLU A 146 8.55 25.21 14.90
C GLU A 146 9.21 24.09 14.11
N HIS A 147 10.29 23.52 14.63
CA HIS A 147 11.07 22.48 13.95
C HIS A 147 10.29 21.17 13.72
N MET A 148 9.18 20.96 14.42
CA MET A 148 8.35 19.76 14.27
C MET A 148 7.00 20.03 13.60
N SER A 149 6.71 21.28 13.26
CA SER A 149 5.45 21.68 12.66
C SER A 149 5.50 21.43 11.15
N ASP A 150 4.49 20.75 10.63
CA ASP A 150 4.33 20.53 9.20
C ASP A 150 3.78 21.80 8.52
N ILE A 151 3.02 22.62 9.26
CA ILE A 151 2.53 23.94 8.83
C ILE A 151 2.84 24.98 9.91
N ILE A 152 3.43 26.12 9.52
CA ILE A 152 3.59 27.29 10.38
C ILE A 152 2.79 28.43 9.75
N TYR A 153 1.79 28.96 10.46
CA TYR A 153 0.89 30.00 9.96
C TYR A 153 0.83 31.19 10.94
N THR A 154 1.05 32.41 10.45
CA THR A 154 1.02 33.63 11.26
C THR A 154 -0.35 34.28 11.21
N ILE A 155 -1.02 34.37 12.36
CA ILE A 155 -2.29 35.05 12.58
C ILE A 155 -2.06 36.53 12.87
N SER A 156 -2.85 37.38 12.20
CA SER A 156 -2.94 38.82 12.40
C SER A 156 -4.41 39.26 12.40
N LYS A 157 -4.68 40.56 12.60
CA LYS A 157 -6.06 41.09 12.55
C LYS A 157 -6.68 40.96 11.15
N GLU A 158 -5.84 41.00 10.13
CA GLU A 158 -6.26 41.07 8.73
C GLU A 158 -6.63 39.69 8.16
N ASN A 159 -6.02 38.61 8.68
CA ASN A 159 -6.17 37.27 8.11
C ASN A 159 -6.87 36.25 9.01
N GLU A 160 -7.19 36.59 10.26
CA GLU A 160 -7.75 35.62 11.21
C GLU A 160 -9.07 35.00 10.70
N GLU A 161 -9.92 35.80 10.04
CA GLU A 161 -11.20 35.31 9.53
C GLU A 161 -11.02 34.24 8.44
N SER A 162 -10.01 34.38 7.58
CA SER A 162 -9.71 33.45 6.48
C SER A 162 -8.66 32.39 6.82
N ALA A 163 -7.98 32.49 7.97
CA ALA A 163 -6.86 31.61 8.34
C ALA A 163 -7.19 30.11 8.25
N HIS A 164 -8.41 29.73 8.61
CA HIS A 164 -8.88 28.35 8.51
C HIS A 164 -8.93 27.82 7.07
N GLU A 165 -9.30 28.65 6.09
CA GLU A 165 -9.34 28.28 4.67
C GLU A 165 -7.92 28.06 4.13
N ASP A 166 -7.00 28.98 4.43
CA ASP A 166 -5.59 28.86 4.04
C ASP A 166 -4.94 27.61 4.64
N LEU A 167 -5.22 27.34 5.92
CA LEU A 167 -4.75 26.14 6.61
C LEU A 167 -5.33 24.88 5.98
N ILE A 168 -6.61 24.86 5.60
CA ILE A 168 -7.21 23.72 4.89
C ILE A 168 -6.52 23.47 3.54
N GLN A 169 -6.18 24.52 2.79
CA GLN A 169 -5.44 24.38 1.53
C GLN A 169 -4.05 23.77 1.76
N GLN A 170 -3.31 24.23 2.76
CA GLN A 170 -2.00 23.68 3.10
C GLN A 170 -2.07 22.25 3.66
N ILE A 171 -3.06 21.96 4.50
CA ILE A 171 -3.37 20.60 4.97
C ILE A 171 -3.66 19.70 3.78
N SER A 172 -4.51 20.14 2.85
CA SER A 172 -4.85 19.39 1.63
C SER A 172 -3.62 19.14 0.76
N PHE A 173 -2.73 20.13 0.63
CA PHE A 173 -1.46 19.98 -0.07
C PHE A 173 -0.60 18.90 0.60
N ILE A 174 -0.40 18.95 1.92
CA ILE A 174 0.37 17.94 2.66
C ILE A 174 -0.27 16.55 2.54
N LEU A 175 -1.60 16.46 2.67
CA LEU A 175 -2.34 15.21 2.48
C LEU A 175 -2.13 14.62 1.09
N SER A 176 -2.10 15.46 0.05
CA SER A 176 -1.79 15.01 -1.31
C SER A 176 -0.37 14.44 -1.43
N GLN A 177 0.58 14.91 -0.62
CA GLN A 177 1.95 14.37 -0.54
C GLN A 177 2.03 13.11 0.34
N TRP A 178 1.15 12.99 1.35
CA TRP A 178 1.11 11.85 2.30
C TRP A 178 0.30 10.66 1.81
N MET A 179 -0.45 10.81 0.71
CA MET A 179 -1.10 9.68 0.08
C MET A 179 -0.04 8.65 -0.33
N TYR A 180 0.05 7.56 0.43
CA TYR A 180 0.60 6.29 -0.05
C TYR A 180 -0.24 5.89 -1.25
N ALA A 181 0.20 6.34 -2.43
CA ALA A 181 -0.54 6.15 -3.64
C ALA A 181 -0.65 4.62 -3.85
N PRO A 182 -1.88 4.05 -3.93
CA PRO A 182 -2.08 2.60 -4.00
C PRO A 182 -1.61 1.98 -5.34
N ASN A 183 -0.90 2.77 -6.16
CA ASN A 183 -0.13 2.33 -7.31
C ASN A 183 1.36 2.11 -7.01
N THR A 184 1.82 2.36 -5.77
CA THR A 184 3.20 2.13 -5.31
C THR A 184 3.26 0.91 -4.37
N PHE A 185 4.18 -0.02 -4.65
CA PHE A 185 4.38 -1.25 -3.91
C PHE A 185 5.81 -1.35 -3.33
N GLY A 186 5.97 -1.85 -2.11
CA GLY A 186 7.27 -2.07 -1.45
C GLY A 186 7.69 -0.97 -0.46
N GLN A 187 8.73 -1.25 0.35
CA GLN A 187 9.21 -0.36 1.43
C GLN A 187 10.58 0.25 1.11
N VAL A 188 11.56 -0.60 0.78
CA VAL A 188 12.90 -0.19 0.35
C VAL A 188 12.94 -0.08 -1.15
N LEU A 189 12.63 -1.18 -1.86
CA LEU A 189 12.44 -1.18 -3.30
C LEU A 189 10.99 -0.79 -3.59
N LYS A 190 10.77 0.45 -3.98
CA LYS A 190 9.43 0.97 -4.26
C LYS A 190 9.15 0.92 -5.76
N VAL A 191 8.02 0.36 -6.13
CA VAL A 191 7.60 0.21 -7.52
C VAL A 191 6.29 0.93 -7.73
N THR A 192 6.29 1.98 -8.55
CA THR A 192 5.09 2.70 -8.96
C THR A 192 4.75 2.36 -10.40
N THR A 193 3.60 1.74 -10.67
CA THR A 193 3.16 1.48 -12.06
C THR A 193 2.27 2.60 -12.59
N PHE A 194 2.27 2.83 -13.91
CA PHE A 194 1.42 3.83 -14.56
C PHE A 194 0.92 3.35 -15.94
N GLY A 195 -0.09 4.05 -16.48
CA GLY A 195 -0.66 3.81 -17.80
C GLY A 195 -1.88 2.87 -17.83
N GLU A 196 -2.61 2.98 -18.95
CA GLU A 196 -3.85 2.27 -19.26
C GLU A 196 -3.66 1.35 -20.47
N SER A 197 -4.50 0.31 -20.57
CA SER A 197 -4.42 -0.66 -21.66
C SER A 197 -4.52 -0.07 -23.08
N HIS A 198 -5.29 1.01 -23.25
CA HIS A 198 -5.45 1.72 -24.53
C HIS A 198 -4.87 3.15 -24.47
N GLY A 199 -4.07 3.45 -23.43
CA GLY A 199 -3.30 4.68 -23.35
C GLY A 199 -2.11 4.66 -24.32
N LYS A 200 -1.33 5.75 -24.35
CA LYS A 200 -0.13 5.84 -25.21
C LYS A 200 0.97 4.85 -24.79
N ALA A 201 1.14 4.70 -23.49
CA ALA A 201 2.17 3.86 -22.90
C ALA A 201 1.77 3.43 -21.49
N LEU A 202 2.53 2.48 -20.98
CA LEU A 202 2.44 1.94 -19.63
C LEU A 202 3.84 1.55 -19.17
N GLY A 203 4.03 1.45 -17.87
CA GLY A 203 5.37 1.28 -17.35
C GLY A 203 5.45 1.26 -15.84
N ALA A 204 6.68 1.39 -15.35
CA ALA A 204 6.97 1.45 -13.93
C ALA A 204 8.14 2.38 -13.64
N VAL A 205 8.07 3.04 -12.49
CA VAL A 205 9.19 3.71 -11.85
C VAL A 205 9.62 2.86 -10.65
N VAL A 206 10.91 2.55 -10.58
CA VAL A 206 11.50 1.77 -9.50
C VAL A 206 12.48 2.65 -8.74
N ASP A 207 12.22 2.83 -7.44
CA ASP A 207 13.04 3.62 -6.53
C ASP A 207 13.67 2.72 -5.45
N GLY A 208 14.78 3.18 -4.87
CA GLY A 208 15.52 2.45 -3.83
C GLY A 208 16.54 1.43 -4.33
N LEU A 209 16.86 1.43 -5.64
CA LEU A 209 17.97 0.67 -6.19
C LEU A 209 19.30 1.25 -5.69
N LYS A 210 20.27 0.38 -5.34
CA LYS A 210 21.64 0.84 -5.03
C LYS A 210 22.33 1.30 -6.32
N PRO A 211 23.21 2.31 -6.29
CA PRO A 211 24.05 2.66 -7.44
C PRO A 211 25.03 1.54 -7.78
N GLY A 212 25.41 1.44 -9.06
CA GLY A 212 26.46 0.55 -9.55
C GLY A 212 26.01 -0.85 -9.98
N ILE A 213 24.72 -1.17 -9.93
CA ILE A 213 24.18 -2.48 -10.33
C ILE A 213 24.18 -2.57 -11.87
N PRO A 214 24.85 -3.56 -12.49
CA PRO A 214 24.80 -3.77 -13.93
C PRO A 214 23.38 -4.14 -14.38
N LEU A 215 22.79 -3.36 -15.28
CA LEU A 215 21.42 -3.56 -15.75
C LEU A 215 21.28 -3.13 -17.22
N SER A 216 20.55 -3.91 -18.01
CA SER A 216 20.23 -3.58 -19.40
C SER A 216 18.74 -3.78 -19.70
N ALA A 217 18.26 -3.18 -20.79
CA ALA A 217 16.89 -3.42 -21.27
C ALA A 217 16.63 -4.90 -21.60
N GLU A 218 17.66 -5.66 -22.00
CA GLU A 218 17.55 -7.08 -22.33
C GLU A 218 17.20 -7.93 -21.10
N ASP A 219 17.71 -7.58 -19.92
CA ASP A 219 17.36 -8.25 -18.66
C ASP A 219 15.85 -8.19 -18.39
N ILE A 220 15.25 -7.04 -18.72
CA ILE A 220 13.83 -6.75 -18.52
C ILE A 220 12.99 -7.38 -19.64
N GLN A 221 13.46 -7.25 -20.89
CA GLN A 221 12.74 -7.73 -22.08
C GLN A 221 12.49 -9.24 -22.03
N LYS A 222 13.44 -10.03 -21.51
CA LYS A 222 13.28 -11.48 -21.33
C LYS A 222 12.02 -11.84 -20.53
N GLN A 223 11.71 -11.08 -19.47
CA GLN A 223 10.54 -11.32 -18.64
C GLN A 223 9.26 -10.79 -19.28
N LEU A 224 9.32 -9.63 -19.93
CA LEU A 224 8.20 -9.09 -20.70
C LEU A 224 7.79 -10.00 -21.85
N ASP A 225 8.77 -10.59 -22.54
CA ASP A 225 8.52 -11.56 -23.61
C ASP A 225 7.78 -12.77 -23.07
N ARG A 226 8.20 -13.36 -21.93
CA ARG A 226 7.49 -14.47 -21.26
C ARG A 226 6.04 -14.13 -20.92
N ARG A 227 5.74 -12.87 -20.57
CA ARG A 227 4.40 -12.40 -20.20
C ARG A 227 3.49 -12.12 -21.42
N ARG A 228 4.10 -11.79 -22.56
CA ARG A 228 3.41 -11.31 -23.77
C ARG A 228 2.33 -12.29 -24.25
N PRO A 229 1.16 -11.81 -24.71
CA PRO A 229 0.19 -12.68 -25.40
C PRO A 229 0.72 -13.26 -26.72
N GLY A 230 0.04 -14.28 -27.25
CA GLY A 230 0.27 -14.77 -28.62
C GLY A 230 1.51 -15.62 -28.81
N GLN A 231 2.07 -16.17 -27.73
CA GLN A 231 3.20 -17.12 -27.79
C GLN A 231 2.77 -18.53 -28.21
N SER A 232 1.49 -18.86 -28.04
CA SER A 232 0.96 -20.20 -28.27
C SER A 232 -0.47 -20.18 -28.83
N THR A 233 -0.89 -21.31 -29.41
CA THR A 233 -2.25 -21.55 -29.94
C THR A 233 -3.35 -21.42 -28.88
N VAL A 234 -3.01 -21.55 -27.60
CA VAL A 234 -3.93 -21.45 -26.45
C VAL A 234 -4.04 -20.04 -25.84
N SER A 235 -3.31 -19.06 -26.39
CA SER A 235 -3.35 -17.66 -25.96
C SER A 235 -3.97 -16.76 -27.04
N THR A 236 -4.40 -15.55 -26.67
CA THR A 236 -4.90 -14.57 -27.63
C THR A 236 -3.88 -14.25 -28.73
N GLN A 237 -4.32 -14.13 -29.98
CA GLN A 237 -3.46 -13.92 -31.15
C GLN A 237 -2.90 -12.50 -31.28
N ARG A 238 -2.99 -11.65 -30.26
CA ARG A 238 -2.46 -10.27 -30.30
C ARG A 238 -0.93 -10.30 -30.29
N LYS A 239 -0.30 -9.51 -31.17
CA LYS A 239 1.16 -9.37 -31.28
C LYS A 239 1.61 -8.03 -30.72
N GLU A 240 1.57 -7.88 -29.41
CA GLU A 240 2.06 -6.68 -28.71
C GLU A 240 3.55 -6.86 -28.39
N ALA A 241 4.49 -6.25 -29.11
CA ALA A 241 5.92 -6.55 -28.94
C ALA A 241 6.48 -6.34 -27.50
N ASP A 242 5.77 -5.60 -26.64
CA ASP A 242 6.14 -5.28 -25.25
C ASP A 242 7.59 -4.82 -25.11
N SER A 243 8.03 -3.96 -26.03
CA SER A 243 9.38 -3.42 -26.06
C SER A 243 9.58 -2.40 -24.95
N VAL A 244 10.53 -2.67 -24.06
CA VAL A 244 10.88 -1.77 -22.95
C VAL A 244 11.92 -0.74 -23.35
N GLU A 245 11.66 0.50 -22.94
CA GLU A 245 12.60 1.61 -22.99
C GLU A 245 12.92 2.06 -21.56
N ILE A 246 14.21 2.13 -21.22
CA ILE A 246 14.68 2.69 -19.94
C ILE A 246 14.96 4.16 -20.17
N VAL A 247 14.23 5.05 -19.48
CA VAL A 247 14.29 6.50 -19.72
C VAL A 247 15.05 7.27 -18.64
N SER A 248 15.30 6.68 -17.46
CA SER A 248 16.07 7.29 -16.37
C SER A 248 16.70 6.24 -15.47
N GLY A 249 17.60 6.65 -14.58
CA GLY A 249 18.16 5.80 -13.51
C GLY A 249 19.27 4.84 -13.95
N LEU A 250 19.73 4.96 -15.20
CA LEU A 250 20.82 4.17 -15.77
C LEU A 250 21.85 5.08 -16.43
N PHE A 251 23.14 4.85 -16.15
CA PHE A 251 24.26 5.50 -16.80
C PHE A 251 25.35 4.45 -17.08
N GLU A 252 25.85 4.38 -18.32
CA GLU A 252 26.87 3.40 -18.75
C GLU A 252 26.54 1.93 -18.38
N GLY A 253 25.25 1.55 -18.50
CA GLY A 253 24.79 0.19 -18.19
C GLY A 253 24.74 -0.15 -16.69
N LYS A 254 24.81 0.85 -15.82
CA LYS A 254 24.71 0.69 -14.36
C LYS A 254 23.64 1.59 -13.75
N THR A 255 22.99 1.12 -12.70
CA THR A 255 22.05 1.93 -11.92
C THR A 255 22.78 3.13 -11.29
N THR A 256 22.12 4.28 -11.26
CA THR A 256 22.68 5.52 -10.66
C THR A 256 22.33 5.69 -9.19
N GLY A 257 21.45 4.83 -8.65
CA GLY A 257 20.87 5.00 -7.31
C GLY A 257 19.67 5.95 -7.25
N THR A 258 19.32 6.57 -8.39
CA THR A 258 18.13 7.41 -8.55
C THR A 258 16.98 6.58 -9.16
N PRO A 259 15.75 7.11 -9.23
CA PRO A 259 14.63 6.38 -9.79
C PRO A 259 14.87 5.89 -11.24
N LEU A 260 14.65 4.60 -11.44
CA LEU A 260 14.71 3.91 -12.73
C LEU A 260 13.32 3.89 -13.35
N CYS A 261 13.12 4.64 -14.43
CA CYS A 261 11.84 4.67 -15.15
C CYS A 261 11.92 3.79 -16.40
N MET A 262 10.89 2.96 -16.59
CA MET A 262 10.73 2.05 -17.71
C MET A 262 9.38 2.27 -18.39
N ILE A 263 9.38 2.38 -19.72
CA ILE A 263 8.21 2.65 -20.53
C ILE A 263 8.04 1.55 -21.59
N VAL A 264 6.79 1.12 -21.80
CA VAL A 264 6.36 0.27 -22.90
C VAL A 264 5.23 0.98 -23.65
N TYR A 265 5.46 1.28 -24.93
CA TYR A 265 4.47 1.95 -25.76
C TYR A 265 3.44 0.96 -26.33
N ASN A 266 2.17 1.36 -26.31
CA ASN A 266 1.12 0.60 -26.99
C ASN A 266 1.17 0.94 -28.49
N LYS A 267 1.24 -0.09 -29.35
CA LYS A 267 1.15 0.08 -30.81
C LYS A 267 -0.28 -0.17 -31.27
N ASP A 268 -0.91 0.88 -31.81
CA ASP A 268 -2.17 0.89 -32.55
C ASP A 268 -3.36 0.15 -31.86
N PRO A 269 -3.86 0.66 -30.73
CA PRO A 269 -4.95 0.02 -30.00
C PRO A 269 -6.29 0.18 -30.74
N ASP A 270 -6.72 -0.85 -31.49
CA ASP A 270 -8.06 -0.87 -32.10
C ASP A 270 -9.15 -0.91 -31.02
N SER A 271 -9.71 0.27 -30.75
CA SER A 271 -10.73 0.47 -29.72
C SER A 271 -12.16 0.20 -30.22
N LYS A 272 -12.37 0.04 -31.54
CA LYS A 272 -13.71 -0.04 -32.16
C LYS A 272 -14.50 -1.24 -31.63
N ALA A 273 -13.83 -2.33 -31.31
CA ALA A 273 -14.45 -3.53 -30.75
C ALA A 273 -15.07 -3.32 -29.35
N TYR A 274 -14.74 -2.23 -28.65
CA TYR A 274 -15.23 -1.95 -27.29
C TYR A 274 -16.37 -0.93 -27.24
N GLU A 275 -16.72 -0.26 -28.34
CA GLU A 275 -17.82 0.73 -28.34
C GLU A 275 -19.16 0.12 -27.95
N SER A 276 -19.43 -1.12 -28.38
CA SER A 276 -20.68 -1.82 -28.07
C SER A 276 -20.88 -2.15 -26.59
N ILE A 277 -19.85 -1.99 -25.76
CA ILE A 277 -19.87 -2.30 -24.32
C ILE A 277 -19.56 -1.08 -23.44
N LYS A 278 -19.57 0.11 -24.03
CA LYS A 278 -19.27 1.38 -23.35
C LYS A 278 -20.16 1.63 -22.14
N ASP A 279 -21.45 1.37 -22.29
CA ASP A 279 -22.46 1.65 -21.28
C ASP A 279 -22.85 0.39 -20.48
N ILE A 280 -22.11 -0.71 -20.64
CA ILE A 280 -22.41 -2.02 -20.04
C ILE A 280 -21.42 -2.36 -18.94
N PHE A 281 -21.88 -2.88 -17.81
CA PHE A 281 -21.01 -3.53 -16.83
C PHE A 281 -20.79 -5.00 -17.23
N ARG A 282 -19.57 -5.40 -17.58
CA ARG A 282 -19.32 -6.80 -17.96
C ARG A 282 -19.26 -7.68 -16.71
N PRO A 283 -19.97 -8.82 -16.69
CA PRO A 283 -19.88 -9.76 -15.58
C PRO A 283 -18.43 -10.15 -15.27
N GLY A 284 -18.08 -10.12 -13.98
CA GLY A 284 -16.75 -10.50 -13.50
C GLY A 284 -15.61 -9.52 -13.81
N HIS A 285 -15.87 -8.38 -14.46
CA HIS A 285 -14.91 -7.28 -14.64
C HIS A 285 -15.04 -6.20 -13.55
N ALA A 286 -14.09 -5.27 -13.51
CA ALA A 286 -14.08 -4.16 -12.56
C ALA A 286 -14.99 -2.98 -12.98
N ASP A 287 -15.85 -3.20 -13.96
CA ASP A 287 -16.61 -2.14 -14.62
C ASP A 287 -17.54 -1.39 -13.66
N PHE A 288 -18.40 -2.14 -12.98
CA PHE A 288 -19.34 -1.62 -11.99
C PHE A 288 -18.62 -0.92 -10.84
N THR A 289 -17.53 -1.51 -10.33
CA THR A 289 -16.81 -1.00 -9.17
C THR A 289 -16.01 0.27 -9.50
N PHE A 290 -15.42 0.37 -10.69
CA PHE A 290 -14.74 1.59 -11.13
C PHE A 290 -15.74 2.73 -11.35
N TRP A 291 -16.90 2.43 -11.94
CA TRP A 291 -17.96 3.42 -12.10
C TRP A 291 -18.43 3.99 -10.76
N HIS A 292 -18.76 3.14 -9.80
CA HIS A 292 -19.24 3.59 -8.48
C HIS A 292 -18.14 4.23 -7.63
N LYS A 293 -16.88 3.85 -7.82
CA LYS A 293 -15.75 4.42 -7.07
C LYS A 293 -15.31 5.79 -7.60
N TYR A 294 -15.28 5.96 -8.92
CA TYR A 294 -14.66 7.11 -9.56
C TYR A 294 -15.62 7.97 -10.38
N GLY A 295 -16.86 7.52 -10.63
CA GLY A 295 -17.81 8.17 -11.54
C GLY A 295 -17.42 8.09 -13.01
N ILE A 296 -16.24 7.54 -13.33
CA ILE A 296 -15.71 7.40 -14.67
C ILE A 296 -15.01 6.05 -14.83
N ARG A 297 -15.14 5.46 -16.01
CA ARG A 297 -14.51 4.20 -16.37
C ARG A 297 -14.01 4.26 -17.80
N ASP A 298 -12.75 3.90 -18.01
CA ASP A 298 -12.26 3.61 -19.36
C ASP A 298 -12.71 2.21 -19.78
N TYR A 299 -13.77 2.15 -20.59
CA TYR A 299 -14.34 0.92 -21.11
C TYR A 299 -13.42 0.21 -22.11
N ARG A 300 -12.42 0.91 -22.68
CA ARG A 300 -11.51 0.36 -23.68
C ARG A 300 -10.52 -0.59 -23.00
N GLY A 301 -10.68 -1.89 -23.23
CA GLY A 301 -9.82 -2.93 -22.65
C GLY A 301 -9.77 -2.99 -21.12
N GLY A 302 -10.69 -2.33 -20.42
CA GLY A 302 -10.72 -2.21 -18.96
C GLY A 302 -9.76 -1.17 -18.37
N GLY A 303 -9.18 -0.29 -19.19
CA GLY A 303 -8.37 0.84 -18.72
C GLY A 303 -7.22 0.40 -17.81
N ARG A 304 -7.21 0.95 -16.59
CA ARG A 304 -6.23 0.68 -15.53
C ARG A 304 -6.39 -0.69 -14.85
N SER A 305 -7.60 -1.25 -14.85
CA SER A 305 -7.88 -2.58 -14.25
C SER A 305 -7.47 -3.76 -15.14
N SER A 306 -7.05 -3.46 -16.37
CA SER A 306 -6.64 -4.45 -17.36
C SER A 306 -5.40 -5.23 -16.94
N GLY A 307 -5.31 -6.50 -17.35
CA GLY A 307 -4.09 -7.30 -17.22
C GLY A 307 -2.89 -6.73 -17.99
N ARG A 308 -3.07 -5.67 -18.80
CA ARG A 308 -1.96 -4.90 -19.38
C ARG A 308 -1.12 -4.18 -18.33
N GLU A 309 -1.72 -3.77 -17.20
CA GLU A 309 -1.01 -3.11 -16.10
C GLU A 309 0.15 -3.96 -15.55
N THR A 310 0.04 -5.28 -15.63
CA THR A 310 1.08 -6.20 -15.14
C THR A 310 2.40 -6.11 -15.90
N VAL A 311 2.46 -5.43 -17.05
CA VAL A 311 3.72 -5.11 -17.73
C VAL A 311 4.65 -4.32 -16.80
N GLY A 312 4.12 -3.31 -16.09
CA GLY A 312 4.92 -2.53 -15.14
C GLY A 312 5.43 -3.39 -13.98
N ARG A 313 4.60 -4.31 -13.49
CA ARG A 313 4.97 -5.27 -12.44
C ARG A 313 6.08 -6.22 -12.89
N VAL A 314 5.95 -6.79 -14.08
CA VAL A 314 6.95 -7.72 -14.64
C VAL A 314 8.25 -6.98 -14.95
N ALA A 315 8.17 -5.76 -15.47
CA ALA A 315 9.36 -4.95 -15.73
C ALA A 315 10.16 -4.69 -14.44
N ALA A 316 9.48 -4.26 -13.37
CA ALA A 316 10.13 -4.05 -12.08
C ALA A 316 10.61 -5.36 -11.44
N GLY A 317 9.79 -6.41 -11.50
CA GLY A 317 10.14 -7.72 -10.94
C GLY A 317 11.32 -8.39 -11.64
N ALA A 318 11.56 -8.10 -12.93
CA ALA A 318 12.75 -8.59 -13.64
C ALA A 318 14.06 -8.14 -12.97
N ILE A 319 14.08 -6.93 -12.42
CA ILE A 319 15.22 -6.41 -11.66
C ILE A 319 15.39 -7.22 -10.38
N ALA A 320 14.32 -7.40 -9.60
CA ALA A 320 14.36 -8.18 -8.37
C ALA A 320 14.76 -9.65 -8.60
N LEU A 321 14.25 -10.28 -9.66
CA LEU A 321 14.62 -11.64 -10.08
C LEU A 321 16.13 -11.73 -10.37
N LYS A 322 16.68 -10.76 -11.11
CA LYS A 322 18.12 -10.69 -11.38
C LYS A 322 18.93 -10.58 -10.09
N MET A 323 18.56 -9.66 -9.21
CA MET A 323 19.27 -9.44 -7.94
C MET A 323 19.19 -10.64 -6.99
N LEU A 324 18.04 -11.33 -6.96
CA LEU A 324 17.85 -12.53 -6.16
C LEU A 324 18.64 -13.73 -6.71
N LYS A 325 18.75 -13.85 -8.04
CA LYS A 325 19.56 -14.89 -8.68
C LYS A 325 21.03 -14.80 -8.25
N GLU A 326 21.59 -13.59 -8.18
CA GLU A 326 22.96 -13.36 -7.69
C GLU A 326 23.13 -13.76 -6.21
N LYS A 327 22.04 -13.78 -5.44
CA LYS A 327 21.98 -14.21 -4.04
C LYS A 327 21.69 -15.71 -3.88
N GLY A 328 21.62 -16.47 -4.98
CA GLY A 328 21.31 -17.91 -4.97
C GLY A 328 19.83 -18.23 -4.78
N VAL A 329 18.94 -17.24 -4.87
CA VAL A 329 17.49 -17.43 -4.76
C VAL A 329 16.89 -17.65 -6.15
N ALA A 330 16.08 -18.69 -6.28
CA ALA A 330 15.34 -18.99 -7.51
C ALA A 330 13.84 -18.97 -7.23
N ILE A 331 13.06 -18.32 -8.08
CA ILE A 331 11.60 -18.24 -8.00
C ILE A 331 11.05 -18.87 -9.27
N VAL A 332 10.19 -19.88 -9.12
CA VAL A 332 9.64 -20.65 -10.23
C VAL A 332 8.14 -20.80 -10.03
N ALA A 333 7.35 -20.33 -11.00
CA ALA A 333 5.91 -20.59 -11.04
C ALA A 333 5.51 -21.43 -12.25
N TYR A 334 4.41 -22.16 -12.12
CA TYR A 334 3.91 -23.09 -13.14
C TYR A 334 2.41 -23.29 -13.02
N ALA A 335 1.78 -23.78 -14.08
CA ALA A 335 0.41 -24.26 -14.02
C ALA A 335 0.38 -25.60 -13.26
N GLU A 336 -0.14 -25.58 -12.03
CA GLU A 336 -0.35 -26.79 -11.23
C GLU A 336 -1.67 -27.46 -11.62
N GLU A 337 -2.68 -26.67 -11.97
CA GLU A 337 -4.00 -27.16 -12.36
C GLU A 337 -4.63 -26.23 -13.39
N ILE A 338 -5.27 -26.79 -14.43
CA ILE A 338 -6.11 -26.05 -15.38
C ILE A 338 -7.36 -26.88 -15.68
N GLY A 339 -8.55 -26.27 -15.53
CA GLY A 339 -9.82 -26.91 -15.88
C GLY A 339 -10.01 -28.28 -15.22
N ASP A 340 -9.77 -28.36 -13.91
CA ASP A 340 -9.83 -29.58 -13.07
C ASP A 340 -8.77 -30.66 -13.38
N ILE A 341 -7.84 -30.41 -14.30
CA ILE A 341 -6.72 -31.31 -14.58
C ILE A 341 -5.53 -30.88 -13.73
N LYS A 342 -5.25 -31.65 -12.66
CA LYS A 342 -4.16 -31.39 -11.72
C LYS A 342 -2.88 -32.15 -12.07
N GLY A 343 -1.74 -31.47 -11.97
CA GLY A 343 -0.40 -32.04 -12.04
C GLY A 343 -0.06 -32.90 -10.82
N GLU A 344 0.67 -33.98 -11.03
CA GLU A 344 1.14 -34.89 -9.98
C GLU A 344 2.65 -34.75 -9.74
N ARG A 345 3.38 -34.16 -10.69
CA ARG A 345 4.84 -33.98 -10.65
C ARG A 345 5.24 -32.57 -11.05
N VAL A 346 6.41 -32.15 -10.58
CA VAL A 346 6.98 -30.82 -10.89
C VAL A 346 8.35 -30.99 -11.54
N ASP A 347 8.40 -30.97 -12.87
CA ASP A 347 9.63 -30.84 -13.66
C ASP A 347 9.82 -29.38 -14.09
N ILE A 348 10.70 -28.67 -13.39
CA ILE A 348 11.01 -27.26 -13.65
C ILE A 348 11.55 -27.05 -15.07
N ASN A 349 12.27 -28.02 -15.63
CA ASN A 349 12.87 -27.91 -16.96
C ASN A 349 11.85 -28.08 -18.10
N PHE A 350 10.62 -28.47 -17.78
CA PHE A 350 9.54 -28.67 -18.74
C PHE A 350 8.59 -27.46 -18.86
N ILE A 351 8.58 -26.56 -17.86
CA ILE A 351 7.62 -25.45 -17.77
C ILE A 351 7.59 -24.60 -19.05
N GLU A 352 8.73 -24.14 -19.55
CA GLU A 352 8.77 -23.27 -20.75
C GLU A 352 8.74 -24.08 -22.08
N LYS A 353 8.62 -25.41 -22.04
CA LYS A 353 8.60 -26.29 -23.23
C LYS A 353 7.19 -26.59 -23.74
N ASN A 354 6.15 -26.13 -23.05
CA ASN A 354 4.76 -26.41 -23.39
C ASN A 354 3.90 -25.12 -23.31
N PRO A 355 2.81 -25.05 -24.08
CA PRO A 355 2.06 -23.80 -24.26
C PRO A 355 1.22 -23.39 -23.04
N VAL A 356 0.97 -24.31 -22.11
CA VAL A 356 0.21 -24.08 -20.87
C VAL A 356 1.09 -23.85 -19.65
N ARG A 357 2.42 -23.95 -19.82
CA ARG A 357 3.43 -23.81 -18.76
C ARG A 357 3.19 -24.71 -17.56
N ALA A 358 2.71 -25.92 -17.83
CA ALA A 358 2.60 -26.97 -16.83
C ALA A 358 3.99 -27.51 -16.48
N ALA A 359 4.18 -27.90 -15.22
CA ALA A 359 5.40 -28.58 -14.79
C ALA A 359 5.32 -30.11 -14.94
N ASP A 360 4.13 -30.66 -15.23
CA ASP A 360 3.91 -32.10 -15.39
C ASP A 360 3.76 -32.47 -16.88
N PRO A 361 4.76 -33.15 -17.48
CA PRO A 361 4.69 -33.60 -18.87
C PRO A 361 3.48 -34.50 -19.17
N ASP A 362 3.06 -35.31 -18.21
CA ASP A 362 2.00 -36.30 -18.40
C ASP A 362 0.60 -35.64 -18.42
N LYS A 363 0.49 -34.43 -17.85
CA LYS A 363 -0.79 -33.68 -17.75
C LYS A 363 -0.87 -32.48 -18.68
N ALA A 364 0.24 -31.97 -19.19
CA ALA A 364 0.28 -30.74 -19.99
C ALA A 364 -0.65 -30.80 -21.22
N HIS A 365 -0.66 -31.92 -21.94
CA HIS A 365 -1.55 -32.09 -23.10
C HIS A 365 -3.04 -32.09 -22.69
N ALA A 366 -3.39 -32.75 -21.58
CA ALA A 366 -4.78 -32.77 -21.10
C ALA A 366 -5.24 -31.37 -20.63
N MET A 367 -4.35 -30.61 -19.98
CA MET A 367 -4.61 -29.20 -19.64
C MET A 367 -4.80 -28.34 -20.90
N GLU A 368 -3.99 -28.56 -21.94
CA GLU A 368 -4.14 -27.87 -23.23
C GLU A 368 -5.49 -28.16 -23.90
N GLU A 369 -5.90 -29.43 -23.92
CA GLU A 369 -7.19 -29.85 -24.47
C GLU A 369 -8.38 -29.29 -23.67
N ALA A 370 -8.26 -29.18 -22.33
CA ALA A 370 -9.29 -28.53 -21.51
C ALA A 370 -9.49 -27.05 -21.92
N ILE A 371 -8.41 -26.33 -22.21
CA ILE A 371 -8.48 -24.94 -22.69
C ILE A 371 -9.12 -24.89 -24.08
N LYS A 372 -8.72 -25.75 -25.01
CA LYS A 372 -9.31 -25.81 -26.36
C LYS A 372 -10.80 -26.15 -26.33
N LYS A 373 -11.19 -27.07 -25.46
CA LYS A 373 -12.60 -27.43 -25.25
C LYS A 373 -13.40 -26.23 -24.74
N ALA A 374 -12.92 -25.55 -23.70
CA ALA A 374 -13.57 -24.34 -23.20
C ALA A 374 -13.71 -23.26 -24.28
N GLN A 375 -12.67 -23.08 -25.10
CA GLN A 375 -12.70 -22.15 -26.23
C GLN A 375 -13.75 -22.54 -27.29
N ALA A 376 -13.82 -23.83 -27.66
CA ALA A 376 -14.80 -24.37 -28.60
C ALA A 376 -16.23 -24.22 -28.06
N ASP A 377 -16.41 -24.34 -26.75
CA ASP A 377 -17.67 -24.12 -26.04
C ASP A 377 -18.01 -22.63 -25.86
N HIS A 378 -17.21 -21.71 -26.41
CA HIS A 378 -17.35 -20.26 -26.24
C HIS A 378 -17.27 -19.77 -24.78
N ASP A 379 -16.54 -20.52 -23.96
CA ASP A 379 -16.35 -20.33 -22.52
C ASP A 379 -14.86 -20.16 -22.14
N SER A 380 -14.56 -20.17 -20.85
CA SER A 380 -13.19 -20.11 -20.31
C SER A 380 -13.02 -21.02 -19.09
N VAL A 381 -11.76 -21.31 -18.75
CA VAL A 381 -11.40 -22.10 -17.56
C VAL A 381 -10.36 -21.35 -16.71
N GLY A 382 -10.42 -21.60 -15.41
CA GLY A 382 -9.44 -21.13 -14.43
C GLY A 382 -8.42 -22.21 -14.09
N GLY A 383 -7.76 -22.03 -12.95
CA GLY A 383 -6.82 -23.03 -12.46
C GLY A 383 -6.01 -22.58 -11.25
N ILE A 384 -5.01 -23.38 -10.89
CA ILE A 384 -4.09 -23.14 -9.79
C ILE A 384 -2.68 -22.92 -10.36
N VAL A 385 -2.04 -21.82 -9.96
CA VAL A 385 -0.62 -21.58 -10.19
C VAL A 385 0.15 -22.06 -8.97
N GLY A 386 1.07 -23.00 -9.15
CA GLY A 386 2.06 -23.36 -8.15
C GLY A 386 3.26 -22.40 -8.24
N CYS A 387 3.82 -22.01 -7.10
CA CYS A 387 5.03 -21.19 -7.04
C CYS A 387 5.97 -21.66 -5.93
N ILE A 388 7.26 -21.79 -6.24
CA ILE A 388 8.30 -22.24 -5.31
C ILE A 388 9.43 -21.20 -5.28
N VAL A 389 9.81 -20.76 -4.07
CA VAL A 389 11.01 -19.95 -3.84
C VAL A 389 12.07 -20.83 -3.19
N LYS A 390 13.17 -21.05 -3.90
CA LYS A 390 14.31 -21.88 -3.46
C LYS A 390 15.49 -21.02 -3.05
N GLY A 391 16.31 -21.53 -2.12
CA GLY A 391 17.56 -20.88 -1.70
C GLY A 391 17.35 -19.64 -0.84
N ILE A 392 16.13 -19.43 -0.32
CA ILE A 392 15.86 -18.35 0.63
C ILE A 392 16.56 -18.65 1.97
N PRO A 393 17.26 -17.70 2.61
CA PRO A 393 17.82 -17.91 3.93
C PRO A 393 16.72 -17.92 4.99
N ALA A 394 17.02 -18.47 6.16
CA ALA A 394 16.19 -18.25 7.34
C ALA A 394 16.27 -16.78 7.78
N GLY A 395 15.17 -16.23 8.30
CA GLY A 395 15.17 -14.90 8.93
C GLY A 395 14.66 -13.74 8.06
N LEU A 396 14.03 -13.98 6.91
CA LEU A 396 13.38 -12.92 6.12
C LEU A 396 11.90 -12.79 6.51
N GLY A 397 11.46 -11.57 6.79
CA GLY A 397 10.08 -11.25 7.18
C GLY A 397 9.99 -10.66 8.58
N ASP A 398 8.77 -10.37 9.01
CA ASP A 398 8.49 -9.70 10.28
C ASP A 398 7.43 -10.47 11.09
N PRO A 399 7.38 -10.38 12.42
CA PRO A 399 6.53 -11.26 13.23
C PRO A 399 5.05 -10.85 13.35
N VAL A 400 4.67 -9.62 12.98
CA VAL A 400 3.32 -9.07 13.29
C VAL A 400 2.51 -8.70 12.04
N PHE A 401 2.65 -7.48 11.52
CA PHE A 401 1.84 -6.98 10.39
C PHE A 401 2.54 -7.06 9.04
N TYR A 402 3.87 -7.21 9.03
CA TYR A 402 4.70 -7.29 7.83
C TYR A 402 5.26 -8.70 7.60
N LYS A 403 4.52 -9.72 8.07
CA LYS A 403 4.86 -11.13 7.86
C LYS A 403 5.13 -11.43 6.39
N LEU A 404 6.12 -12.27 6.12
CA LEU A 404 6.53 -12.60 4.76
C LEU A 404 5.37 -13.21 3.96
N ASP A 405 4.63 -14.15 4.55
CA ASP A 405 3.42 -14.75 3.98
C ASP A 405 2.30 -13.72 3.77
N ALA A 406 2.10 -12.78 4.69
CA ALA A 406 1.13 -11.70 4.52
C ALA A 406 1.50 -10.75 3.35
N ARG A 407 2.78 -10.40 3.21
CA ARG A 407 3.29 -9.57 2.10
C ARG A 407 3.20 -10.30 0.76
N LEU A 408 3.58 -11.58 0.73
CA LEU A 408 3.45 -12.45 -0.45
C LEU A 408 1.98 -12.60 -0.85
N ALA A 409 1.09 -12.83 0.13
CA ALA A 409 -0.34 -12.94 -0.09
C ALA A 409 -0.92 -11.66 -0.69
N MET A 410 -0.60 -10.48 -0.13
CA MET A 410 -1.00 -9.19 -0.71
C MET A 410 -0.49 -9.05 -2.15
N ALA A 411 0.79 -9.35 -2.39
CA ALA A 411 1.42 -9.19 -3.69
C ALA A 411 0.72 -10.03 -4.77
N VAL A 412 0.45 -11.31 -4.51
CA VAL A 412 -0.21 -12.18 -5.49
C VAL A 412 -1.72 -11.94 -5.57
N MET A 413 -2.40 -11.63 -4.46
CA MET A 413 -3.83 -11.32 -4.46
C MET A 413 -4.15 -10.01 -5.18
N SER A 414 -3.17 -9.11 -5.29
CA SER A 414 -3.30 -7.87 -6.06
C SER A 414 -3.23 -8.07 -7.59
N ILE A 415 -2.89 -9.28 -8.05
CA ILE A 415 -2.89 -9.64 -9.47
C ILE A 415 -4.34 -9.87 -9.92
N GLY A 416 -4.71 -9.30 -11.06
CA GLY A 416 -6.04 -9.49 -11.62
C GLY A 416 -6.42 -10.98 -11.75
N ALA A 417 -7.68 -11.30 -11.43
CA ALA A 417 -8.27 -12.64 -11.43
C ALA A 417 -7.78 -13.62 -10.34
N VAL A 418 -6.80 -13.27 -9.51
CA VAL A 418 -6.47 -14.08 -8.33
C VAL A 418 -7.58 -13.97 -7.29
N LYS A 419 -7.99 -15.10 -6.72
CA LYS A 419 -9.09 -15.20 -5.73
C LYS A 419 -8.68 -15.93 -4.45
N GLY A 420 -7.53 -16.58 -4.41
CA GLY A 420 -7.05 -17.34 -3.27
C GLY A 420 -5.53 -17.50 -3.31
N VAL A 421 -4.91 -17.58 -2.14
CA VAL A 421 -3.50 -17.92 -1.96
C VAL A 421 -3.39 -18.81 -0.73
N GLU A 422 -2.54 -19.83 -0.82
CA GLU A 422 -2.22 -20.70 0.30
C GLU A 422 -0.72 -21.04 0.31
N PHE A 423 -0.20 -21.34 1.50
CA PHE A 423 1.21 -21.62 1.74
C PHE A 423 1.38 -23.04 2.31
N GLY A 424 2.37 -23.79 1.84
CA GLY A 424 2.66 -25.13 2.33
C GLY A 424 1.47 -26.09 2.17
N SER A 425 1.00 -26.66 3.28
CA SER A 425 -0.21 -27.50 3.35
C SER A 425 -1.49 -26.70 3.12
N GLY A 426 -1.46 -25.38 3.26
CA GLY A 426 -2.54 -24.48 2.89
C GLY A 426 -3.86 -24.79 3.57
N PHE A 427 -4.96 -24.84 2.82
CA PHE A 427 -6.28 -25.16 3.36
C PHE A 427 -6.38 -26.59 3.92
N ALA A 428 -5.51 -27.52 3.49
CA ALA A 428 -5.48 -28.87 4.07
C ALA A 428 -5.05 -28.85 5.55
N ALA A 429 -4.23 -27.87 5.98
CA ALA A 429 -3.80 -27.73 7.37
C ALA A 429 -4.98 -27.60 8.34
N ALA A 430 -6.08 -26.96 7.92
CA ALA A 430 -7.29 -26.81 8.72
C ALA A 430 -8.03 -28.13 9.02
N ARG A 431 -7.65 -29.23 8.36
CA ARG A 431 -8.16 -30.58 8.59
C ARG A 431 -7.16 -31.50 9.30
N MET A 432 -5.95 -31.00 9.60
CA MET A 432 -4.89 -31.77 10.23
C MET A 432 -4.89 -31.61 11.75
N ARG A 433 -4.40 -32.64 12.45
CA ARG A 433 -4.02 -32.50 13.87
C ARG A 433 -2.62 -31.89 13.95
N GLY A 434 -2.33 -31.16 15.02
CA GLY A 434 -1.00 -30.55 15.23
C GLY A 434 0.15 -31.55 15.13
N SER A 435 -0.03 -32.79 15.62
CA SER A 435 0.99 -33.84 15.51
C SER A 435 1.35 -34.23 14.07
N GLY A 436 0.46 -34.01 13.10
CA GLY A 436 0.71 -34.25 11.69
C GLY A 436 1.10 -33.01 10.89
N ASN A 437 0.76 -31.81 11.38
CA ASN A 437 1.06 -30.54 10.70
C ASN A 437 2.38 -29.90 11.17
N ASN A 438 2.81 -30.16 12.40
CA ASN A 438 4.02 -29.55 12.94
C ASN A 438 5.27 -30.10 12.21
N ASP A 439 6.04 -29.21 11.61
CA ASP A 439 7.31 -29.55 10.96
C ASP A 439 8.38 -29.84 12.01
N GLN A 440 8.55 -31.11 12.35
CA GLN A 440 9.55 -31.58 13.31
C GLN A 440 10.97 -31.37 12.79
N MET A 441 11.95 -31.27 13.70
CA MET A 441 13.36 -31.07 13.35
C MET A 441 14.25 -32.19 13.89
N SER A 442 15.31 -32.50 13.16
CA SER A 442 16.41 -33.37 13.59
C SER A 442 17.72 -32.89 12.97
N ASN A 443 18.81 -32.90 13.74
CA ASN A 443 20.15 -32.49 13.29
C ASN A 443 20.18 -31.09 12.62
N GLY A 444 19.46 -30.13 13.20
CA GLY A 444 19.39 -28.75 12.70
C GLY A 444 18.58 -28.54 11.42
N LYS A 445 17.80 -29.54 10.99
CA LYS A 445 16.97 -29.46 9.78
C LYS A 445 15.52 -29.85 10.07
N PHE A 446 14.59 -29.21 9.37
CA PHE A 446 13.20 -29.64 9.33
C PHE A 446 13.06 -30.96 8.55
N LEU A 447 12.19 -31.84 9.04
CA LEU A 447 11.89 -33.15 8.45
C LEU A 447 10.77 -33.08 7.40
N THR A 448 9.88 -32.10 7.52
CA THR A 448 8.74 -31.84 6.63
C THR A 448 8.61 -30.34 6.36
N ASN A 449 7.75 -29.92 5.43
CA ASN A 449 7.55 -28.51 5.05
C ASN A 449 6.06 -28.16 4.91
N ASN A 450 5.23 -28.55 5.88
CA ASN A 450 3.81 -28.23 5.95
C ASN A 450 3.57 -26.73 6.09
N ALA A 451 4.48 -26.00 6.74
CA ALA A 451 4.45 -24.54 6.87
C ALA A 451 4.76 -23.82 5.55
N GLY A 452 5.33 -24.52 4.56
CA GLY A 452 5.67 -23.92 3.26
C GLY A 452 6.76 -22.86 3.37
N GLY A 453 7.79 -23.11 4.17
CA GLY A 453 8.99 -22.28 4.28
C GLY A 453 8.84 -21.04 5.15
N ILE A 454 7.69 -20.81 5.79
CA ILE A 454 7.40 -19.62 6.59
C ILE A 454 6.77 -20.02 7.92
N LEU A 455 7.38 -19.63 9.04
CA LEU A 455 6.86 -19.85 10.40
C LEU A 455 6.87 -18.53 11.17
N GLY A 456 5.76 -18.22 11.84
CA GLY A 456 5.62 -16.95 12.56
C GLY A 456 5.72 -15.70 11.67
N GLY A 457 5.58 -15.86 10.35
CA GLY A 457 5.77 -14.78 9.37
C GLY A 457 7.21 -14.55 8.91
N ILE A 458 8.14 -15.44 9.29
CA ILE A 458 9.56 -15.35 8.97
C ILE A 458 9.99 -16.61 8.22
N SER A 459 10.87 -16.48 7.22
CA SER A 459 11.37 -17.61 6.46
C SER A 459 12.18 -18.59 7.33
N THR A 460 11.97 -19.89 7.12
CA THR A 460 12.64 -20.97 7.86
C THR A 460 13.95 -21.44 7.20
N GLY A 461 14.20 -21.00 5.97
CA GLY A 461 15.28 -21.50 5.11
C GLY A 461 14.89 -22.72 4.26
N GLN A 462 13.70 -23.30 4.49
CA GLN A 462 13.11 -24.26 3.54
C GLN A 462 12.52 -23.53 2.34
N ASP A 463 12.24 -24.27 1.26
CA ASP A 463 11.56 -23.73 0.10
C ASP A 463 10.21 -23.11 0.50
N VAL A 464 9.94 -21.88 0.06
CA VAL A 464 8.60 -21.29 0.20
C VAL A 464 7.71 -21.89 -0.87
N VAL A 465 6.60 -22.50 -0.48
CA VAL A 465 5.67 -23.18 -1.39
C VAL A 465 4.33 -22.49 -1.35
N MET A 466 3.85 -22.01 -2.50
CA MET A 466 2.62 -21.27 -2.65
C MET A 466 1.72 -21.90 -3.71
N ARG A 467 0.41 -21.85 -3.49
CA ARG A 467 -0.60 -22.13 -4.52
C ARG A 467 -1.55 -20.94 -4.65
N ILE A 468 -1.79 -20.51 -5.88
CA ILE A 468 -2.54 -19.29 -6.19
C ILE A 468 -3.74 -19.66 -7.06
N ALA A 469 -4.95 -19.42 -6.56
CA ALA A 469 -6.18 -19.71 -7.27
C ALA A 469 -6.55 -18.57 -8.22
N VAL A 470 -6.69 -18.91 -9.50
CA VAL A 470 -7.01 -17.97 -10.59
C VAL A 470 -8.37 -18.31 -11.16
N LYS A 471 -9.30 -17.35 -11.12
CA LYS A 471 -10.64 -17.56 -11.68
C LYS A 471 -10.61 -17.63 -13.23
N PRO A 472 -11.61 -18.24 -13.87
CA PRO A 472 -11.77 -18.20 -15.33
C PRO A 472 -11.82 -16.77 -15.89
N THR A 473 -11.44 -16.61 -17.15
CA THR A 473 -11.47 -15.32 -17.85
C THR A 473 -12.89 -14.79 -17.96
N PRO A 474 -13.22 -13.59 -17.46
CA PRO A 474 -14.62 -13.14 -17.44
C PRO A 474 -15.23 -12.85 -18.83
N SER A 475 -14.41 -12.50 -19.81
CA SER A 475 -14.87 -12.21 -21.18
C SER A 475 -15.07 -13.49 -21.99
N ILE A 476 -16.33 -13.92 -22.12
CA ILE A 476 -16.74 -15.11 -22.88
C ILE A 476 -17.85 -14.76 -23.89
N ALA A 477 -17.98 -15.59 -24.93
CA ALA A 477 -18.95 -15.36 -26.01
C ALA A 477 -20.33 -15.98 -25.73
N LYS A 478 -20.47 -16.81 -24.69
CA LYS A 478 -21.77 -17.20 -24.14
C LYS A 478 -22.56 -15.98 -23.67
N ILE A 479 -23.88 -16.04 -23.84
CA ILE A 479 -24.79 -14.99 -23.38
C ILE A 479 -24.82 -15.00 -21.85
N GLN A 480 -24.69 -13.81 -21.26
CA GLN A 480 -24.74 -13.57 -19.82
C GLN A 480 -25.69 -12.42 -19.51
N LYS A 481 -26.31 -12.44 -18.33
CA LYS A 481 -27.11 -11.32 -17.83
C LYS A 481 -26.23 -10.29 -17.14
N THR A 482 -26.54 -9.03 -17.33
CA THR A 482 -25.92 -7.92 -16.62
C THR A 482 -26.85 -6.70 -16.58
N MET A 483 -26.32 -5.55 -16.17
CA MET A 483 -27.00 -4.26 -16.25
C MET A 483 -26.12 -3.22 -16.97
N ASP A 484 -26.77 -2.19 -17.51
CA ASP A 484 -26.11 -1.00 -18.02
C ASP A 484 -25.87 0.06 -16.92
N ILE A 485 -25.30 1.21 -17.31
CA ILE A 485 -25.05 2.33 -16.39
C ILE A 485 -26.34 3.02 -15.90
N HIS A 486 -27.49 2.78 -16.53
CA HIS A 486 -28.79 3.36 -16.17
C HIS A 486 -29.56 2.49 -15.18
N GLY A 487 -29.17 1.23 -15.03
CA GLY A 487 -29.81 0.28 -14.12
C GLY A 487 -30.59 -0.81 -14.83
N ASP A 488 -30.68 -0.76 -16.16
CA ASP A 488 -31.53 -1.66 -16.93
C ASP A 488 -30.86 -3.02 -17.14
N SER A 489 -31.62 -4.09 -16.93
CA SER A 489 -31.13 -5.46 -17.13
C SER A 489 -31.02 -5.80 -18.61
N ILE A 490 -29.86 -6.30 -19.02
CA ILE A 490 -29.56 -6.63 -20.42
C ILE A 490 -28.83 -7.97 -20.54
N ASP A 491 -28.93 -8.57 -21.72
CA ASP A 491 -28.10 -9.71 -22.13
C ASP A 491 -26.86 -9.21 -22.86
N VAL A 492 -25.70 -9.78 -22.54
CA VAL A 492 -24.41 -9.45 -23.15
C VAL A 492 -23.69 -10.71 -23.62
N SER A 493 -23.09 -10.63 -24.80
CA SER A 493 -22.16 -11.63 -25.34
C SER A 493 -20.90 -10.91 -25.78
N ILE A 494 -19.76 -11.24 -25.17
CA ILE A 494 -18.49 -10.56 -25.44
C ILE A 494 -17.75 -11.35 -26.53
N LYS A 495 -17.88 -10.87 -27.76
CA LYS A 495 -17.22 -11.46 -28.93
C LYS A 495 -15.82 -10.89 -29.10
N GLY A 496 -14.86 -11.73 -29.50
CA GLY A 496 -13.49 -11.31 -29.76
C GLY A 496 -12.47 -12.36 -29.35
N ARG A 497 -11.19 -12.01 -29.52
CA ARG A 497 -10.05 -12.87 -29.17
C ARG A 497 -9.66 -12.66 -27.70
N HIS A 498 -10.44 -13.23 -26.79
CA HIS A 498 -10.11 -13.28 -25.36
C HIS A 498 -9.35 -14.57 -25.02
N ASP A 499 -8.57 -14.54 -23.94
CA ASP A 499 -7.85 -15.73 -23.50
C ASP A 499 -8.85 -16.72 -22.88
N PRO A 500 -8.97 -17.97 -23.41
CA PRO A 500 -9.80 -18.99 -22.80
C PRO A 500 -9.26 -19.47 -21.43
N CYS A 501 -7.99 -19.20 -21.14
CA CYS A 501 -7.37 -19.42 -19.84
C CYS A 501 -6.20 -18.44 -19.63
N ILE A 502 -6.19 -17.73 -18.51
CA ILE A 502 -5.14 -16.74 -18.16
C ILE A 502 -4.01 -17.31 -17.31
N VAL A 503 -4.14 -18.54 -16.80
CA VAL A 503 -3.13 -19.19 -15.93
C VAL A 503 -1.72 -19.14 -16.53
N PRO A 504 -1.49 -19.51 -17.81
CA PRO A 504 -0.13 -19.48 -18.37
C PRO A 504 0.47 -18.07 -18.41
N ARG A 505 -0.38 -17.04 -18.64
CA ARG A 505 0.05 -15.65 -18.73
C ARG A 505 0.37 -15.02 -17.37
N ILE A 506 -0.25 -15.51 -16.30
CA ILE A 506 -0.06 -14.99 -14.94
C ILE A 506 1.27 -15.48 -14.34
N ILE A 507 1.85 -16.58 -14.82
CA ILE A 507 3.08 -17.17 -14.28
C ILE A 507 4.24 -16.16 -14.15
N PRO A 508 4.66 -15.43 -15.19
CA PRO A 508 5.71 -14.41 -15.05
C PRO A 508 5.34 -13.26 -14.10
N VAL A 509 4.04 -12.96 -13.98
CA VAL A 509 3.54 -11.90 -13.07
C VAL A 509 3.65 -12.36 -11.62
N VAL A 510 3.33 -13.62 -11.33
CA VAL A 510 3.49 -14.22 -10.00
C VAL A 510 4.96 -14.23 -9.61
N GLU A 511 5.85 -14.71 -10.48
CA GLU A 511 7.29 -14.71 -10.23
C GLU A 511 7.82 -13.30 -9.94
N ALA A 512 7.39 -12.31 -10.74
CA ALA A 512 7.76 -10.91 -10.56
C ALA A 512 7.29 -10.35 -9.21
N MET A 513 6.02 -10.55 -8.85
CA MET A 513 5.46 -10.02 -7.59
C MET A 513 6.08 -10.70 -6.36
N VAL A 514 6.33 -12.01 -6.43
CA VAL A 514 7.04 -12.75 -5.38
C VAL A 514 8.48 -12.25 -5.25
N ALA A 515 9.18 -12.02 -6.38
CA ALA A 515 10.54 -11.48 -6.37
C ALA A 515 10.63 -10.10 -5.74
N LEU A 516 9.67 -9.21 -6.04
CA LEU A 516 9.62 -7.88 -5.43
C LEU A 516 9.50 -7.97 -3.90
N VAL A 517 8.62 -8.84 -3.37
CA VAL A 517 8.48 -9.04 -1.92
C VAL A 517 9.75 -9.61 -1.30
N VAL A 518 10.28 -10.70 -1.86
CA VAL A 518 11.44 -11.39 -1.30
C VAL A 518 12.67 -10.49 -1.31
N TYR A 519 12.89 -9.75 -2.40
CA TYR A 519 14.01 -8.84 -2.50
C TYR A 519 13.86 -7.62 -1.58
N ASP A 520 12.66 -7.04 -1.46
CA ASP A 520 12.40 -5.94 -0.53
C ASP A 520 12.59 -6.37 0.94
N ALA A 521 12.11 -7.56 1.31
CA ALA A 521 12.36 -8.15 2.63
C ALA A 521 13.86 -8.40 2.86
N TRP A 522 14.59 -8.84 1.84
CA TRP A 522 16.04 -9.00 1.90
C TRP A 522 16.76 -7.68 2.18
N LEU A 523 16.39 -6.61 1.47
CA LEU A 523 16.98 -5.28 1.64
C LEU A 523 16.68 -4.71 3.02
N LEU A 524 15.49 -4.93 3.57
CA LEU A 524 15.16 -4.58 4.95
C LEU A 524 16.06 -5.32 5.94
N GLN A 525 16.23 -6.64 5.77
CA GLN A 525 17.09 -7.43 6.64
C GLN A 525 18.56 -6.99 6.58
N GLU A 526 19.07 -6.61 5.39
CA GLU A 526 20.42 -6.06 5.25
C GLU A 526 20.61 -4.77 6.06
N ARG A 527 19.56 -3.95 6.25
CA ARG A 527 19.62 -2.67 6.98
C ARG A 527 19.64 -2.83 8.50
N ILE A 528 19.03 -3.88 9.03
CA ILE A 528 18.99 -4.17 10.48
C ILE A 528 20.36 -4.74 10.95
N GLY A 529 21.22 -5.16 10.01
CA GLY A 529 22.41 -5.94 10.30
C GLY A 529 22.06 -7.42 10.43
N ARG A 530 22.91 -8.31 9.90
CA ARG A 530 22.73 -9.75 10.13
C ARG A 530 23.26 -10.08 11.52
N TYR A 531 22.45 -10.78 12.31
CA TYR A 531 23.00 -11.59 13.39
C TYR A 531 23.82 -12.70 12.73
N ASP A 532 25.13 -12.71 12.93
CA ASP A 532 26.06 -13.65 12.29
C ASP A 532 26.01 -15.06 12.90
N GLY A 533 25.22 -15.27 13.95
CA GLY A 533 24.93 -16.59 14.49
C GLY A 533 26.17 -17.30 15.03
N THR A 534 27.23 -16.56 15.38
CA THR A 534 28.30 -17.15 16.18
C THR A 534 27.75 -17.45 17.57
N VAL A 535 27.47 -18.74 17.80
CA VAL A 535 27.54 -19.36 19.12
C VAL A 535 28.97 -19.80 19.34
#